data_AF-A0A1D2R0H4-F1
#
_entry.id   AF-A0A1D2R0H4-F1
#
_cell.length_a   1.000
_cell.length_b   1.000
_cell.length_c   1.000
_cell.angle_alpha   90.00
_cell.angle_beta   90.00
_cell.angle_gamma   90.00
#
_symmetry.space_group_name_H-M   'P 1'
#
loop_
_entity.id
_entity.type
_entity.pdbx_description
1 polymer ?
#
loop_
_entity_poly.entity_id
_entity_poly.type
_entity_poly.pdbx_seq_one_letter_code
_entity_poly.pdbx_strand_id
1 'polypeptide(L)' 'MMGGVDTVMPDKIVKRVINEILRKAGFEDVSNDIEFVEKAEEMALECGYKPIELCWMTWMVQPEGRMMRMKKYSQLLSKI' A
#
# COMPACT_ATOMS: atom_id res chain seq x y z
N MET A 1 2.54 -15.59 3.12
CA MET A 1 1.37 -14.96 3.78
C MET A 1 1.56 -15.16 5.28
N MET A 2 2.12 -14.16 5.98
CA MET A 2 2.17 -14.18 7.45
C MET A 2 0.81 -13.72 7.96
N GLY A 3 -0.18 -14.62 7.93
CA GLY A 3 -1.50 -14.34 8.49
C GLY A 3 -1.39 -14.24 10.01
N GLY A 4 -1.63 -13.05 10.58
CA GLY A 4 -1.65 -12.83 12.02
C GLY A 4 -0.71 -11.73 12.54
N VAL A 5 0.11 -11.12 11.69
CA VAL A 5 0.98 -9.99 12.05
C VAL A 5 0.49 -8.72 11.37
N ASP A 6 0.38 -7.63 12.12
CA ASP A 6 0.02 -6.30 11.62
C ASP A 6 1.20 -5.68 10.87
N THR A 7 1.41 -6.12 9.63
CA THR A 7 2.56 -5.73 8.79
C THR A 7 2.14 -5.54 7.33
N VAL A 8 3.02 -4.93 6.54
CA VAL A 8 2.84 -4.71 5.10
C VAL A 8 3.38 -5.91 4.31
N MET A 9 2.61 -6.42 3.36
CA MET A 9 3.08 -7.46 2.44
C MET A 9 3.91 -6.83 1.30
N PRO A 10 5.18 -7.24 1.07
CA PRO A 10 6.02 -6.70 0.00
C PRO A 10 5.68 -7.28 -1.39
N ASP A 11 4.38 -7.33 -1.74
CA ASP A 11 3.95 -7.81 -3.06
C ASP A 11 4.09 -6.75 -4.16
N LYS A 12 3.98 -7.19 -5.42
CA LYS A 12 4.20 -6.35 -6.60
C LYS A 12 3.29 -5.11 -6.65
N ILE A 13 2.03 -5.22 -6.24
CA ILE A 13 1.07 -4.10 -6.26
C ILE A 13 1.42 -3.12 -5.14
N VAL A 14 1.62 -3.64 -3.91
CA VAL A 14 1.96 -2.83 -2.74
C VAL A 14 3.24 -2.04 -2.98
N LYS A 15 4.31 -2.71 -3.46
CA LYS A 15 5.58 -2.07 -3.81
C LYS A 15 5.42 -0.98 -4.85
N ARG A 16 4.63 -1.22 -5.89
CA ARG A 16 4.39 -0.25 -6.96
C ARG A 16 3.73 1.01 -6.42
N VAL A 17 2.69 0.85 -5.59
CA VAL A 17 1.92 1.97 -5.02
C VAL A 17 2.77 2.77 -4.03
N ILE A 18 3.43 2.10 -3.09
CA ILE A 18 4.25 2.78 -2.08
C ILE A 18 5.45 3.47 -2.72
N ASN A 19 6.17 2.84 -3.65
CA ASN A 19 7.27 3.51 -4.36
C ASN A 19 6.76 4.69 -5.22
N GLU A 20 5.54 4.64 -5.77
CA GLU A 20 4.95 5.82 -6.42
C GLU A 20 4.68 6.96 -5.44
N ILE A 21 4.21 6.66 -4.22
CA ILE A 21 4.02 7.66 -3.16
C ILE A 21 5.37 8.25 -2.75
N LEU A 22 6.39 7.43 -2.53
CA LEU A 22 7.75 7.86 -2.20
C LEU A 22 8.32 8.81 -3.26
N ARG A 23 8.24 8.44 -4.55
CA ARG A 23 8.68 9.33 -5.64
C ARG A 23 7.92 10.66 -5.67
N LYS A 24 6.61 10.66 -5.44
CA LYS A 24 5.82 11.91 -5.37
C LYS A 24 6.21 12.78 -4.18
N ALA A 25 6.67 12.18 -3.09
CA ALA A 25 7.19 12.87 -1.92
C ALA A 25 8.68 13.25 -2.04
N GLY A 26 9.35 12.91 -3.15
CA GLY A 26 10.76 13.23 -3.40
C GLY A 26 11.76 12.23 -2.84
N PHE A 27 11.31 11.04 -2.40
CA PHE A 27 12.15 9.94 -1.94
C PHE A 27 12.47 8.95 -3.07
N GLU A 28 13.54 8.17 -2.88
CA GLU A 28 13.90 7.08 -3.79
C GLU A 28 13.03 5.82 -3.59
N ASP A 29 12.99 4.96 -4.61
CA ASP A 29 12.33 3.66 -4.56
C ASP A 29 13.08 2.71 -3.61
N VAL A 30 12.33 1.92 -2.83
CA VAL A 30 12.90 0.84 -2.02
C VAL A 30 12.67 -0.49 -2.73
N SER A 31 13.75 -1.24 -2.96
CA SER A 31 13.73 -2.49 -3.74
C SER A 31 13.91 -3.75 -2.90
N ASN A 32 14.65 -3.66 -1.78
CA ASN A 32 14.82 -4.76 -0.84
C ASN A 32 13.53 -4.97 -0.03
N ASP A 33 13.08 -6.22 0.08
CA ASP A 33 11.82 -6.57 0.74
C ASP A 33 11.79 -6.20 2.23
N ILE A 34 12.91 -6.38 2.94
CA ILE A 34 13.00 -6.07 4.38
C ILE A 34 12.94 -4.55 4.58
N GLU A 35 13.81 -3.82 3.86
CA GLU A 35 13.84 -2.35 3.92
C GLU A 35 12.49 -1.75 3.49
N PHE A 36 11.82 -2.38 2.52
CA PHE A 36 10.51 -1.96 2.06
C PHE A 36 9.46 -2.07 3.16
N VAL A 37 9.44 -3.19 3.89
CA VAL A 37 8.50 -3.39 5.00
C VAL A 37 8.77 -2.38 6.10
N GLU A 38 10.02 -2.22 6.52
CA GLU A 38 10.42 -1.24 7.55
C GLU A 38 10.00 0.18 7.15
N LYS A 39 10.25 0.57 5.89
CA LYS A 39 9.89 1.90 5.39
C LYS A 39 8.38 2.11 5.30
N ALA A 40 7.64 1.10 4.85
CA ALA A 40 6.20 1.16 4.74
C ALA A 40 5.54 1.22 6.13
N GLU A 41 6.07 0.52 7.12
CA GLU A 41 5.62 0.57 8.51
C GLU A 41 5.88 1.94 9.15
N GLU A 42 7.08 2.50 8.98
CA GLU A 42 7.42 3.86 9.40
C GLU A 42 6.40 4.87 8.84
N MET A 43 6.17 4.83 7.52
CA MET A 43 5.20 5.71 6.85
C MET A 43 3.78 5.53 7.37
N ALA A 44 3.33 4.29 7.60
CA ALA A 44 1.99 4.01 8.12
C ALA A 44 1.80 4.67 9.48
N LEU A 45 2.77 4.46 10.38
CA LEU A 45 2.74 4.97 11.75
C LEU A 45 2.80 6.50 11.80
N GLU A 46 3.67 7.13 10.99
CA GLU A 46 3.74 8.59 10.89
C GLU A 46 2.43 9.21 10.38
N CYS A 47 1.72 8.50 9.50
CA CYS A 47 0.43 8.92 8.97
C CYS A 47 -0.76 8.54 9.88
N GLY A 48 -0.52 7.86 11.01
CA GLY A 48 -1.55 7.44 11.96
C GLY A 48 -2.36 6.22 11.54
N TYR A 49 -1.85 5.40 10.61
CA TYR A 49 -2.46 4.15 10.16
C TYR A 49 -1.70 2.95 10.72
N LYS A 50 -2.41 1.83 10.87
CA LYS A 50 -1.76 0.54 11.08
C LYS A 50 -1.10 0.06 9.78
N PRO A 51 0.03 -0.65 9.85
CA PRO A 51 0.66 -1.26 8.69
C PRO A 51 -0.31 -2.07 7.81
N ILE A 52 -1.20 -2.86 8.43
CA ILE A 52 -2.20 -3.64 7.69
C ILE A 52 -3.21 -2.76 6.95
N GLU A 53 -3.59 -1.61 7.51
CA GLU A 53 -4.51 -0.67 6.88
C GLU A 53 -3.86 -0.04 5.65
N LEU A 54 -2.60 0.39 5.77
CA LEU A 54 -1.83 0.89 4.63
C LEU A 54 -1.74 -0.16 3.52
N CYS A 55 -1.39 -1.40 3.88
CA CYS A 55 -1.31 -2.51 2.93
C CYS A 55 -2.63 -2.70 2.18
N TRP A 56 -3.77 -2.76 2.89
CA TRP A 56 -5.09 -2.90 2.28
C TRP A 56 -5.48 -1.73 1.38
N MET A 57 -5.15 -0.49 1.79
CA MET A 57 -5.41 0.70 0.98
C MET A 57 -4.69 0.64 -0.37
N THR A 58 -3.46 0.08 -0.41
CA THR A 58 -2.74 -0.05 -1.70
C THR A 58 -3.46 -0.94 -2.70
N TRP A 59 -4.18 -1.98 -2.25
CA TRP A 59 -4.95 -2.86 -3.14
C TRP A 59 -6.20 -2.18 -3.73
N MET A 60 -6.66 -1.08 -3.13
CA MET A 60 -7.77 -0.29 -3.67
C MET A 60 -7.33 0.66 -4.80
N VAL A 61 -6.02 0.86 -4.97
CA VAL A 61 -5.45 1.71 -6.02
C VAL A 61 -5.48 0.94 -7.34
N GLN A 62 -6.23 1.43 -8.33
CA GLN A 62 -6.19 0.88 -9.68
C GLN A 62 -4.96 1.41 -10.43
N PRO A 63 -4.03 0.53 -10.87
CA PRO A 63 -2.89 0.97 -11.67
C PRO A 63 -3.33 1.48 -13.06
N GLU A 64 -4.45 0.99 -13.60
CA GLU A 64 -5.02 1.48 -14.85
C GLU A 64 -5.81 2.78 -14.64
N GLY A 65 -5.23 3.91 -15.04
CA GLY A 65 -5.95 5.18 -15.22
C GLY A 65 -5.92 6.17 -14.06
N ARG A 66 -5.03 6.01 -13.07
CA ARG A 66 -4.87 6.95 -11.91
C ARG A 66 -6.18 7.22 -11.14
N MET A 67 -7.15 6.31 -11.17
CA MET A 67 -8.41 6.49 -10.45
C MET A 67 -8.29 5.92 -9.02
N MET A 68 -8.45 6.79 -8.03
CA MET A 68 -8.44 6.47 -6.57
C MET A 68 -9.64 5.65 -6.09
N ARG A 69 -10.45 5.07 -6.99
CA ARG A 69 -11.58 4.20 -6.65
C ARG A 69 -11.67 3.07 -7.67
N MET A 70 -11.51 1.83 -7.21
CA MET A 70 -11.84 0.63 -7.98
C MET A 70 -13.29 0.66 -8.47
N LYS A 71 -13.54 1.21 -9.66
CA LYS A 71 -14.86 1.17 -10.30
C LYS A 71 -15.36 -0.26 -10.47
N LYS A 72 -14.42 -1.17 -10.80
CA LYS A 72 -14.65 -2.60 -11.01
C LYS A 72 -15.34 -3.28 -9.83
N TYR A 73 -15.02 -2.88 -8.60
CA TYR A 73 -15.54 -3.50 -7.37
C TYR A 73 -16.40 -2.55 -6.52
N SER A 74 -16.83 -1.42 -7.08
CA SER A 74 -17.63 -0.41 -6.37
C SER A 74 -18.87 -0.99 -5.69
N GLN A 75 -19.56 -1.94 -6.33
CA GLN A 75 -20.75 -2.62 -5.78
C GLN A 75 -20.43 -3.59 -4.62
N LEU A 76 -19.19 -4.11 -4.55
CA LEU A 76 -18.76 -4.97 -3.45
C LEU A 76 -18.29 -4.11 -2.27
N LEU A 77 -17.52 -3.06 -2.56
CA LEU A 77 -17.04 -2.10 -1.55
C LEU A 77 -18.18 -1.39 -0.83
N SER A 78 -19.33 -1.18 -1.47
CA SER A 78 -20.50 -0.59 -0.80
C SER A 78 -21.19 -1.53 0.20
N LYS A 79 -20.72 -2.77 0.35
CA LYS A 79 -21.30 -3.81 1.22
C LYS A 79 -20.38 -4.20 2.38
N ILE A 80 -19.19 -3.60 2.46
CA ILE A 80 -18.18 -3.78 3.52
C ILE A 80 -18.17 -2.49 4.33
#